data_AF-A0A7V9ZQM2-F1
#
_entry.id   AF-A0A7V9ZQM2-F1
#
_cell.length_a   1.000
_cell.length_b   1.000
_cell.length_c   1.000
_cell.angle_alpha   90.00
_cell.angle_beta   90.00
_cell.angle_gamma   90.00
#
_symmetry.space_group_name_H-M   'P 1'
#
loop_
_entity.id
_entity.type
_entity.pdbx_description
1 polymer ?
#
loop_
_entity_poly.entity_id
_entity_poly.type
_entity_poly.pdbx_seq_one_letter_code
_entity_poly.pdbx_strand_id
1 'polypeptide(L)' 'ELERRMIAEALRKHGGNISRAARELGLTRRGLYLKLERHEMSASA' A
#
# COMPACT_ATOMS: atom_id res chain seq x y z
N GLU A 1 10.13 -6.08 -6.95
CA GLU A 1 9.23 -5.72 -8.07
C GLU A 1 7.77 -6.16 -7.87
N LEU A 2 7.47 -7.45 -7.66
CA LEU A 2 6.07 -7.92 -7.50
C LEU A 2 5.33 -7.22 -6.34
N GLU A 3 5.98 -7.10 -5.19
CA GLU A 3 5.39 -6.44 -4.01
C GLU A 3 4.97 -4.99 -4.28
N ARG A 4 5.83 -4.21 -4.94
CA ARG A 4 5.54 -2.83 -5.33
C ARG A 4 4.30 -2.74 -6.23
N ARG A 5 4.16 -3.67 -7.18
CA ARG A 5 2.98 -3.74 -8.07
C ARG A 5 1.71 -4.08 -7.32
N MET A 6 1.76 -5.07 -6.42
CA MET A 6 0.61 -5.42 -5.57
C MET A 6 0.16 -4.25 -4.69
N ILE A 7 1.11 -3.53 -4.10
CA ILE A 7 0.82 -2.35 -3.29
C ILE A 7 0.17 -1.25 -4.15
N ALA A 8 0.75 -0.94 -5.31
CA ALA A 8 0.21 0.08 -6.21
C ALA A 8 -1.20 -0.28 -6.72
N GLU A 9 -1.44 -1.55 -7.04
CA GLU A 9 -2.75 -2.03 -7.48
C GLU A 9 -3.79 -1.94 -6.37
N ALA A 10 -3.46 -2.39 -5.15
CA ALA A 10 -4.37 -2.29 -4.01
C ALA A 10 -4.71 -0.82 -3.70
N LEU A 11 -3.72 0.08 -3.74
CA LEU A 11 -3.94 1.51 -3.57
C LEU A 11 -4.87 2.07 -4.65
N ARG A 12 -4.60 1.77 -5.92
CA ARG A 12 -5.43 2.22 -7.04
C ARG A 12 -6.87 1.71 -6.91
N LYS A 13 -7.06 0.42 -6.60
CA LYS A 13 -8.36 -0.22 -6.42
C LYS A 13 -9.18 0.41 -5.30
N HIS A 14 -8.52 0.84 -4.23
CA HIS A 14 -9.15 1.49 -3.09
C HIS A 14 -9.08 3.02 -3.10
N GLY A 15 -8.74 3.63 -4.24
CA GLY A 15 -8.69 5.09 -4.40
C GLY A 15 -7.73 5.78 -3.42
N GLY A 16 -6.58 5.17 -3.14
CA GLY A 16 -5.60 5.68 -2.17
C GLY A 16 -5.91 5.37 -0.71
N ASN A 17 -7.02 4.69 -0.40
CA ASN A 17 -7.37 4.37 0.99
C ASN A 17 -6.42 3.31 1.58
N ILE A 18 -5.42 3.79 2.33
CA ILE A 18 -4.39 2.99 3.00
C ILE A 18 -4.99 1.90 3.89
N SER A 19 -6.08 2.20 4.60
CA SER A 19 -6.68 1.23 5.53
C SER A 19 -7.30 0.05 4.79
N ARG A 20 -7.96 0.30 3.66
CA ARG A 20 -8.55 -0.75 2.82
C ARG A 20 -7.48 -1.52 2.04
N ALA A 21 -6.51 -0.82 1.46
CA ALA A 21 -5.39 -1.44 0.77
C ALA A 21 -4.56 -2.34 1.71
N ALA A 22 -4.28 -1.90 2.94
CA ALA A 22 -3.58 -2.71 3.93
C ALA A 22 -4.37 -3.98 4.29
N ARG A 23 -5.70 -3.84 4.51
CA ARG A 23 -6.57 -4.98 4.79
C ARG A 23 -6.59 -6.00 3.64
N GLU A 24 -6.65 -5.55 2.39
CA GLU A 24 -6.61 -6.44 1.23
C GLU A 24 -5.28 -7.20 1.13
N LEU A 25 -4.16 -6.53 1.43
CA LEU A 25 -2.83 -7.13 1.40
C LEU A 25 -2.50 -7.97 2.64
N GLY A 26 -3.43 -8.12 3.60
CA GLY A 26 -3.19 -8.85 4.86
C GLY A 26 -2.20 -8.13 5.79
N LEU A 27 -2.06 -6.81 5.65
CA LEU A 27 -1.14 -5.98 6.42
C LEU A 27 -1.87 -5.10 7.43
N THR A 28 -1.16 -4.71 8.48
CA THR A 28 -1.58 -3.57 9.30
C THR A 28 -1.33 -2.27 8.52
N ARG A 29 -2.04 -1.19 8.87
CA ARG A 29 -1.80 0.15 8.30
C ARG A 29 -0.33 0.57 8.42
N ARG A 30 0.27 0.34 9.60
CA ARG A 30 1.69 0.62 9.85
C ARG A 30 2.60 -0.24 8.96
N GLY A 31 2.28 -1.52 8.79
CA GLY A 31 3.02 -2.41 7.90
C GLY A 31 3.00 -1.95 6.45
N LEU A 32 1.86 -1.44 5.96
CA LEU A 32 1.78 -0.87 4.62
C LEU A 32 2.64 0.39 4.50
N TYR A 33 2.61 1.31 5.48
CA TYR A 33 3.47 2.50 5.48
C TYR A 33 4.97 2.17 5.41
N LEU A 34 5.44 1.18 6.19
CA LEU A 34 6.85 0.77 6.17
C LEU A 34 7.26 0.18 4.82
N LYS A 35 6.35 -0.55 4.14
CA LYS A 35 6.61 -1.05 2.79
C LYS A 35 6.63 0.08 1.77
N LEU A 36 5.74 1.05 1.88
CA LEU A 36 5.73 2.22 1.00
C LEU A 36 7.03 3.01 1.11
N GLU A 37 7.50 3.28 2.33
CA GLU A 37 8.79 3.93 2.60
C GLU A 37 9.95 3.14 1.99
N ARG A 38 9.98 1.81 2.18
CA ARG A 38 11.01 0.93 1.61
C ARG A 38 11.06 0.93 0.08
N HIS A 39 9.92 1.10 -0.57
CA HIS A 39 9.80 1.11 -2.04
C HIS A 39 9.78 2.52 -2.62
N GLU A 40 10.11 3.55 -1.81
CA GLU A 40 10.08 4.96 -2.20
C GLU A 40 8.75 5.38 -2.83
N MET A 41 7.65 4.78 -2.35
CA MET A 41 6.29 5.08 -2.80
C MET A 41 5.67 6.12 -1.87
N SER A 42 5.21 7.24 -2.42
CA SER A 42 4.37 8.16 -1.67
C SER A 42 2.92 7.63 -1.61
N ALA A 43 2.39 7.45 -0.42
CA ALA A 43 0.96 7.51 -0.22
C ALA A 43 0.58 8.99 -0.28
N SER A 44 0.15 9.47 -1.43
CA SER A 44 -0.49 10.79 -1.51
C SER A 44 -1.74 10.74 -0.62
N ALA A 45 -1.70 11.50 0.47
CA ALA A 45 -2.86 11.76 1.31
C ALA A 45 -3.90 12.56 0.54
#